data_AF-L8GXX8-F1
#
_entry.id   AF-L8GXX8-F1
#
_cell.length_a   1.000
_cell.length_b   1.000
_cell.length_c   1.000
_cell.angle_alpha   90.00
_cell.angle_beta   90.00
_cell.angle_gamma   90.00
#
_symmetry.space_group_name_H-M   'P 1'
#
loop_
_entity.id
_entity.type
_entity.pdbx_description
1 polymer ?
#
loop_
_entity_poly.entity_id
_entity_poly.type
_entity_poly.pdbx_seq_one_letter_code
_entity_poly.pdbx_strand_id
1 'polypeptide(L)'
;MKFLLAFAALALFVQLAAAGTRAHAAVPHRYLAGACNDAQDLGAFKSHWGTFQNSVDQCATGCLGGADCSSSCIQKAIGLTQACATCFGQGVACVATNCYWKCLNPASPGCAQCSIQHCEAPLLSCAGVPKSDIPM
;
A
#
# COMPACT_ATOMS: atom_id res chain seq x y z
N MET A 1 -11.91 16.08 70.39
CA MET A 1 -13.10 16.52 69.63
C MET A 1 -12.66 16.59 68.18
N LYS A 2 -12.77 15.59 67.30
CA LYS A 2 -13.88 14.71 66.92
C LYS A 2 -15.08 15.55 66.44
N PHE A 3 -15.38 15.38 65.14
CA PHE A 3 -16.50 15.90 64.32
C PHE A 3 -16.31 17.24 63.60
N LEU A 4 -15.86 17.17 62.34
CA LEU A 4 -16.47 17.80 61.16
C LEU A 4 -15.73 17.27 59.91
N LEU A 5 -16.12 16.10 59.39
CA LEU A 5 -16.96 15.96 58.17
C LEU A 5 -16.15 16.28 56.89
N ALA A 6 -15.39 15.33 56.33
CA ALA A 6 -15.88 14.33 55.36
C ALA A 6 -16.38 14.93 54.03
N PHE A 7 -15.50 15.58 53.24
CA PHE A 7 -15.81 16.05 51.88
C PHE A 7 -14.65 15.99 50.87
N ALA A 8 -13.71 15.04 51.00
CA ALA A 8 -12.55 15.01 50.10
C ALA A 8 -12.17 13.60 49.60
N ALA A 9 -13.15 12.74 49.31
CA ALA A 9 -12.85 11.38 48.81
C ALA A 9 -13.86 10.80 47.81
N LEU A 10 -14.43 11.63 46.91
CA LEU A 10 -15.27 11.14 45.80
C LEU A 10 -15.04 11.99 44.54
N ALA A 11 -13.93 11.74 43.86
CA ALA A 11 -13.77 11.99 42.42
C ALA A 11 -12.59 11.16 41.88
N LEU A 12 -12.63 9.85 42.14
CA LEU A 12 -12.00 8.87 41.25
C LEU A 12 -12.88 8.79 39.99
N PHE A 13 -12.27 8.57 38.82
CA PHE A 13 -12.88 8.44 37.49
C PHE A 13 -13.34 9.82 36.94
N VAL A 14 -12.69 10.44 35.97
CA VAL A 14 -12.54 9.99 34.58
C VAL A 14 -11.33 10.71 33.97
N GLN A 15 -10.46 9.94 33.32
CA GLN A 15 -9.31 10.43 32.57
C GLN A 15 -9.78 11.38 31.44
N LEU A 16 -9.33 12.64 31.45
CA LEU A 16 -9.26 13.40 30.20
C LEU A 16 -8.09 12.82 29.39
N ALA A 17 -8.36 11.75 28.64
CA ALA A 17 -7.55 11.41 27.49
C ALA A 17 -7.68 12.59 26.52
N ALA A 18 -6.61 13.37 26.39
CA ALA A 18 -6.47 14.29 25.27
C ALA A 18 -6.68 13.47 23.99
N ALA A 19 -7.76 13.79 23.26
CA ALA A 19 -8.03 13.25 21.95
C ALA A 19 -6.92 13.75 21.00
N GLY A 20 -5.77 13.08 21.05
CA GLY A 20 -4.81 13.10 19.96
C GLY A 20 -5.47 12.41 18.79
N THR A 21 -6.04 13.19 17.88
CA THR A 21 -6.33 12.72 16.53
C THR A 21 -5.04 12.12 15.99
N ARG A 22 -4.98 10.79 15.90
CA ARG A 22 -4.01 10.14 15.03
C ARG A 22 -4.38 10.52 13.61
N ALA A 23 -3.91 11.68 13.17
CA ALA A 23 -3.62 11.88 11.77
C ALA A 23 -2.74 10.70 11.37
N HIS A 24 -3.22 9.85 10.48
CA HIS A 24 -2.32 9.03 9.69
C HIS A 24 -1.43 10.02 8.95
N ALA A 25 -0.27 10.31 9.51
CA ALA A 25 0.75 11.07 8.81
C ALA A 25 0.99 10.32 7.50
N ALA A 26 0.75 10.99 6.38
CA ALA A 26 1.26 10.53 5.11
C ALA A 26 2.77 10.37 5.29
N VAL A 27 3.23 9.11 5.38
CA VAL A 27 4.66 8.83 5.42
C VAL A 27 5.20 9.34 4.09
N PRO A 28 6.11 10.32 4.06
CA PRO A 28 6.78 10.67 2.83
C PRO A 28 7.61 9.45 2.45
N HIS A 29 7.10 8.61 1.55
CA HIS A 29 7.89 7.55 0.94
C HIS A 29 8.96 8.24 0.10
N ARG A 30 10.10 8.53 0.74
CA ARG A 30 11.36 8.79 0.05
C ARG A 30 11.79 7.48 -0.59
N TYR A 31 11.18 7.15 -1.71
CA TYR A 31 11.71 6.13 -2.59
C TYR A 31 13.10 6.57 -3.03
N LEU A 32 14.06 5.65 -2.98
CA LEU A 32 15.13 5.73 -3.97
C LEU A 32 14.43 5.50 -5.29
N ALA A 33 14.20 6.58 -6.05
CA ALA A 33 13.69 6.47 -7.41
C ALA A 33 14.58 5.48 -8.19
N GLY A 34 13.97 4.52 -8.88
CA GLY A 34 14.72 3.44 -9.54
C GLY A 34 14.77 2.16 -8.74
N ALA A 35 13.73 1.80 -7.98
CA ALA A 35 13.75 0.57 -7.20
C ALA A 35 13.66 -0.72 -8.03
N CYS A 36 13.31 -0.63 -9.32
CA CYS A 36 13.13 -1.77 -10.24
C CYS A 36 14.13 -1.79 -11.40
N ASN A 37 15.25 -1.05 -11.31
CA ASN A 37 16.16 -0.81 -12.42
C ASN A 37 17.39 -1.74 -12.43
N ASP A 38 17.36 -2.83 -11.67
CA ASP A 38 18.44 -3.81 -11.65
C ASP A 38 18.16 -5.03 -12.54
N ALA A 39 19.20 -5.86 -12.73
CA ALA A 39 19.12 -7.03 -13.60
C ALA A 39 18.12 -8.10 -13.12
N GLN A 40 17.86 -8.19 -11.82
CA GLN A 40 16.91 -9.16 -11.28
C GLN A 40 15.48 -8.74 -11.63
N ASP A 41 15.13 -7.48 -11.37
CA ASP A 41 13.78 -6.95 -11.62
C ASP A 41 13.45 -6.92 -13.11
N LEU A 42 14.38 -6.42 -13.94
CA LEU A 42 14.22 -6.41 -15.40
C LEU A 42 14.13 -7.84 -15.97
N GLY A 43 14.90 -8.78 -15.41
CA GLY A 43 14.83 -10.20 -15.77
C GLY A 43 13.49 -10.84 -15.40
N ALA A 44 12.96 -10.49 -14.23
CA ALA A 44 11.66 -10.95 -13.77
C ALA A 44 10.51 -10.37 -14.62
N PHE A 45 10.54 -9.08 -14.95
CA PHE A 45 9.57 -8.46 -15.88
C PHE A 45 9.53 -9.18 -17.22
N LYS A 46 10.70 -9.46 -17.82
CA LYS A 46 10.77 -10.19 -19.08
C LYS A 46 10.21 -11.61 -18.96
N SER A 47 10.53 -12.31 -17.89
CA SER A 47 10.12 -13.71 -17.69
C SER A 47 8.62 -13.85 -17.39
N HIS A 48 8.03 -12.84 -16.75
CA HIS A 48 6.64 -12.84 -16.33
C HIS A 48 5.73 -11.93 -17.16
N TRP A 49 6.20 -11.35 -18.27
CA TRP A 49 5.47 -10.32 -19.02
C TRP A 49 3.98 -10.63 -19.26
N GLY A 50 3.67 -11.85 -19.72
CA GLY A 50 2.29 -12.26 -20.01
C GLY A 50 1.43 -12.62 -18.79
N THR A 51 2.03 -12.79 -17.61
CA THR A 51 1.33 -13.22 -16.39
C THR A 51 1.47 -12.25 -15.21
N PHE A 52 2.31 -11.23 -15.34
CA PHE A 52 2.68 -10.32 -14.27
C PHE A 52 1.45 -9.65 -13.64
N GLN A 53 0.60 -9.03 -14.45
CA GLN A 53 -0.58 -8.32 -13.94
C GLN A 53 -1.54 -9.29 -13.22
N ASN A 54 -1.73 -10.50 -13.75
CA ASN A 54 -2.54 -11.52 -13.07
C ASN A 54 -1.93 -11.94 -11.72
N SER A 55 -0.60 -12.08 -11.63
CA SER A 55 0.07 -12.36 -10.35
C SER A 55 -0.09 -11.20 -9.36
N VAL A 56 0.00 -9.95 -9.82
CA VAL A 56 -0.24 -8.77 -8.99
C VAL A 56 -1.70 -8.74 -8.51
N ASP A 57 -2.68 -8.98 -9.39
CA ASP A 57 -4.11 -8.99 -9.04
C ASP A 57 -4.46 -10.10 -8.04
N GLN A 58 -3.87 -11.29 -8.20
CA GLN A 58 -4.02 -12.40 -7.26
C GLN A 58 -3.45 -12.04 -5.89
N CYS A 59 -2.26 -11.44 -5.85
CA CYS A 59 -1.66 -10.97 -4.61
C CYS A 59 -2.50 -9.86 -3.96
N ALA A 60 -2.95 -8.88 -4.75
CA ALA A 60 -3.80 -7.80 -4.27
C ALA A 60 -5.10 -8.33 -3.67
N THR A 61 -5.77 -9.24 -4.37
CA THR A 61 -7.03 -9.86 -3.90
C THR A 61 -6.81 -10.68 -2.64
N GLY A 62 -5.79 -11.55 -2.63
CA GLY A 62 -5.45 -12.39 -1.48
C GLY A 62 -5.02 -11.59 -0.24
N CYS A 63 -4.48 -10.40 -0.45
CA CYS A 63 -4.05 -9.48 0.61
C CYS A 63 -5.06 -8.35 0.90
N LEU A 64 -6.25 -8.39 0.29
CA LEU A 64 -7.29 -7.36 0.44
C LEU A 64 -6.78 -5.93 0.18
N GLY A 65 -5.87 -5.78 -0.78
CA GLY A 65 -5.27 -4.50 -1.14
C GLY A 65 -4.19 -3.99 -0.17
N GLY A 66 -3.78 -4.76 0.83
CA GLY A 66 -2.77 -4.34 1.81
C GLY A 66 -1.37 -4.29 1.20
N ALA A 67 -0.65 -3.17 1.41
CA ALA A 67 0.65 -2.90 0.80
C ALA A 67 1.72 -3.96 1.13
N ASP A 68 1.98 -4.19 2.43
CA ASP A 68 3.07 -5.07 2.88
C ASP A 68 2.83 -6.54 2.51
N CYS A 69 1.59 -7.01 2.69
CA CYS A 69 1.19 -8.35 2.28
C CYS A 69 1.35 -8.53 0.77
N SER A 70 0.84 -7.58 -0.02
CA SER A 70 0.91 -7.65 -1.49
C SER A 70 2.35 -7.59 -1.96
N SER A 71 3.19 -6.71 -1.38
CA SER A 71 4.62 -6.65 -1.69
C SER A 71 5.32 -7.99 -1.44
N SER A 72 5.11 -8.61 -0.27
CA SER A 72 5.71 -9.92 0.02
C SER A 72 5.19 -11.02 -0.91
N CYS A 73 3.91 -11.00 -1.28
CA CYS A 73 3.33 -11.94 -2.22
C CYS A 73 3.93 -11.77 -3.63
N ILE A 74 3.96 -10.55 -4.15
CA ILE A 74 4.48 -10.20 -5.47
C ILE A 74 5.96 -10.58 -5.58
N GLN A 75 6.75 -10.26 -4.55
CA GLN A 75 8.16 -10.65 -4.48
C GLN A 75 8.33 -12.16 -4.67
N LYS A 76 7.54 -12.97 -3.97
CA LYS A 76 7.62 -14.44 -4.03
C LYS A 76 7.09 -15.00 -5.35
N ALA A 77 6.02 -14.42 -5.88
CA ALA A 77 5.36 -14.91 -7.10
C ALA A 77 6.14 -14.60 -8.37
N ILE A 78 6.85 -13.46 -8.40
CA ILE A 78 7.47 -12.91 -9.61
C ILE A 78 9.01 -12.93 -9.53
N GLY A 79 9.58 -12.96 -8.32
CA GLY A 79 11.03 -12.93 -8.12
C GLY A 79 11.65 -11.53 -8.15
N LEU A 80 10.86 -10.48 -7.90
CA LEU A 80 11.36 -9.11 -7.77
C LEU A 80 12.24 -8.95 -6.53
N THR A 81 13.11 -7.94 -6.54
CA THR A 81 13.74 -7.45 -5.32
C THR A 81 12.68 -6.92 -4.36
N GLN A 82 13.01 -6.89 -3.06
CA GLN A 82 12.06 -6.35 -2.06
C GLN A 82 11.73 -4.87 -2.32
N ALA A 83 12.72 -4.10 -2.78
CA ALA A 83 12.52 -2.69 -3.10
C ALA A 83 11.54 -2.52 -4.26
N CYS A 84 11.72 -3.25 -5.36
CA CYS A 84 10.82 -3.21 -6.49
C CYS A 84 9.42 -3.76 -6.14
N ALA A 85 9.33 -4.89 -5.44
CA ALA A 85 8.05 -5.43 -5.00
C ALA A 85 7.28 -4.46 -4.08
N THR A 86 7.98 -3.60 -3.34
CA THR A 86 7.36 -2.55 -2.52
C THR A 86 6.68 -1.49 -3.40
N CYS A 87 7.22 -1.16 -4.58
CA CYS A 87 6.55 -0.28 -5.55
C CYS A 87 5.15 -0.80 -5.91
N PHE A 88 5.08 -2.08 -6.31
CA PHE A 88 3.81 -2.69 -6.71
C PHE A 88 2.86 -2.87 -5.53
N GLY A 89 3.37 -3.24 -4.35
CA GLY A 89 2.56 -3.29 -3.12
C GLY A 89 1.91 -1.94 -2.79
N GLN A 90 2.63 -0.84 -2.97
CA GLN A 90 2.06 0.50 -2.80
C GLN A 90 1.08 0.88 -3.91
N GLY A 91 1.35 0.47 -5.15
CA GLY A 91 0.39 0.58 -6.25
C GLY A 91 -0.93 -0.12 -5.92
N VAL A 92 -0.86 -1.34 -5.40
CA VAL A 92 -2.03 -2.10 -4.93
C VAL A 92 -2.80 -1.35 -3.84
N ALA A 93 -2.11 -0.82 -2.83
CA ALA A 93 -2.76 -0.05 -1.77
C ALA A 93 -3.37 1.27 -2.28
N CYS A 94 -2.73 1.91 -3.26
CA CYS A 94 -3.28 3.07 -3.95
C CYS A 94 -4.59 2.71 -4.66
N VAL A 95 -4.63 1.61 -5.41
CA VAL A 95 -5.84 1.14 -6.10
C VAL A 95 -6.94 0.77 -5.10
N ALA A 96 -6.59 0.07 -4.03
CA ALA A 96 -7.54 -0.26 -2.96
C ALA A 96 -8.14 0.99 -2.29
N THR A 97 -7.38 2.07 -2.19
CA THR A 97 -7.82 3.33 -1.57
C THR A 97 -8.65 4.21 -2.52
N ASN A 98 -8.17 4.41 -3.74
CA ASN A 98 -8.74 5.39 -4.68
C ASN A 98 -9.77 4.79 -5.63
N CYS A 99 -9.69 3.47 -5.87
CA CYS A 99 -10.40 2.80 -6.94
C CYS A 99 -11.29 1.65 -6.48
N TYR A 100 -11.45 1.45 -5.16
CA TYR A 100 -12.22 0.34 -4.56
C TYR A 100 -13.53 0.02 -5.31
N TRP A 101 -14.40 1.02 -5.49
CA TRP A 101 -15.70 0.86 -6.13
C TRP A 101 -15.61 0.50 -7.62
N LYS A 102 -14.54 0.92 -8.30
CA LYS A 102 -14.29 0.57 -9.70
C LYS A 102 -13.59 -0.78 -9.84
N CYS A 103 -12.95 -1.26 -8.78
CA CYS A 103 -12.14 -2.47 -8.75
C CYS A 103 -12.79 -3.65 -8.03
N LEU A 104 -14.13 -3.65 -7.85
CA LEU A 104 -14.86 -4.86 -7.42
C LEU A 104 -14.60 -6.04 -8.38
N ASN A 105 -14.39 -5.74 -9.66
CA ASN A 105 -13.76 -6.64 -10.61
C ASN A 105 -12.43 -6.01 -11.05
N PRO A 106 -11.27 -6.56 -10.64
CA PRO A 106 -9.95 -6.01 -10.98
C PRO A 106 -9.69 -6.02 -12.49
N ALA A 107 -10.26 -6.98 -13.22
CA ALA A 107 -10.13 -7.06 -14.69
C ALA A 107 -11.07 -6.10 -15.45
N SER A 108 -11.86 -5.27 -14.75
CA SER A 108 -12.79 -4.36 -15.41
C SER A 108 -12.06 -3.16 -16.03
N PRO A 109 -12.54 -2.63 -17.18
CA PRO A 109 -11.99 -1.42 -17.77
C PRO A 109 -12.06 -0.21 -16.82
N GLY A 110 -13.10 -0.14 -15.99
CA GLY A 110 -13.27 0.92 -14.99
C GLY A 110 -12.20 0.89 -13.90
N CYS A 111 -11.81 -0.31 -13.46
CA CYS A 111 -10.69 -0.47 -12.53
C CYS A 111 -9.39 -0.01 -13.19
N ALA A 112 -9.07 -0.53 -14.37
CA ALA A 112 -7.84 -0.20 -15.09
C ALA A 112 -7.70 1.31 -15.32
N GLN A 113 -8.76 1.99 -15.76
CA GLN A 113 -8.75 3.43 -15.98
C GLN A 113 -8.53 4.21 -14.68
N CYS A 114 -9.15 3.80 -13.58
CA CYS A 114 -8.94 4.44 -12.28
C CYS A 114 -7.51 4.24 -11.78
N SER A 115 -6.97 3.02 -11.89
CA SER A 115 -5.59 2.70 -11.52
C SER A 115 -4.59 3.55 -12.30
N ILE A 116 -4.79 3.71 -13.61
CA ILE A 116 -3.96 4.59 -14.45
C ILE A 116 -4.04 6.04 -13.98
N GLN A 117 -5.25 6.55 -13.73
CA GLN A 117 -5.45 7.95 -13.34
C GLN A 117 -4.83 8.31 -11.98
N HIS A 118 -4.88 7.39 -11.02
CA HIS A 118 -4.52 7.70 -9.64
C HIS A 118 -3.20 7.10 -9.17
N CYS A 119 -2.79 5.96 -9.75
CA CYS A 119 -1.74 5.12 -9.16
C CYS A 119 -0.56 4.84 -10.09
N GLU A 120 -0.69 5.04 -11.41
CA GLU A 120 0.41 4.81 -12.35
C GLU A 120 1.60 5.75 -12.12
N ALA A 121 1.37 7.06 -12.00
CA ALA A 121 2.46 8.01 -11.86
C ALA A 121 3.33 7.77 -10.60
N PRO A 122 2.76 7.55 -9.40
CA PRO A 122 3.53 7.13 -8.23
C PRO A 122 4.28 5.80 -8.41
N LEU A 123 3.64 4.82 -9.06
CA LEU A 123 4.25 3.52 -9.34
C LEU A 123 5.48 3.66 -10.26
N LEU A 124 5.36 4.40 -11.36
CA LEU A 124 6.45 4.65 -12.30
C LEU A 124 7.58 5.44 -11.63
N SER A 125 7.24 6.43 -10.80
CA SER A 125 8.23 7.20 -10.04
C SER A 125 9.00 6.33 -9.04
N CYS A 126 8.35 5.36 -8.41
CA CYS A 126 8.99 4.40 -7.53
C CYS A 126 9.91 3.45 -8.29
N ALA A 127 9.35 2.80 -9.30
CA ALA A 127 10.04 1.78 -10.08
C ALA A 127 11.27 2.36 -10.79
N GLY A 128 11.16 3.62 -11.25
CA GLY A 128 12.20 4.36 -11.94
C GLY A 128 12.71 3.66 -13.20
N VAL A 129 11.79 3.04 -13.92
CA VAL A 129 11.98 2.48 -15.27
C VAL A 129 10.90 3.06 -16.19
N PRO A 130 11.14 3.12 -17.51
CA PRO A 130 10.13 3.54 -18.48
C PRO A 130 8.86 2.70 -18.37
N LYS A 131 7.70 3.32 -18.66
CA LYS A 131 6.42 2.60 -18.73
C LYS A 131 6.46 1.42 -19.71
N SER A 132 7.24 1.52 -20.80
CA SER A 132 7.44 0.44 -21.77
C SER A 132 8.10 -0.81 -21.20
N ASP A 133 8.74 -0.70 -20.03
CA ASP A 133 9.55 -1.77 -19.45
C ASP A 133 8.83 -2.44 -18.27
N ILE A 134 7.68 -1.90 -17.84
CA ILE A 134 6.85 -2.50 -16.79
C ILE A 134 5.66 -3.23 -17.41
N PRO A 135 5.47 -4.53 -17.13
CA PRO A 135 4.30 -5.27 -17.55
C PRO A 135 3.07 -4.88 -16.69
N MET A 136 2.30 -3.90 -17.18
CA MET A 136 1.04 -3.40 -16.62
C MET A 136 -0.17 -4.03 -17.33
#